data_AF-A0A1I2XWI0-F1
#
_entry.id   AF-A0A1I2XWI0-F1
#
_cell.length_a   1.000
_cell.length_b   1.000
_cell.length_c   1.000
_cell.angle_alpha   90.00
_cell.angle_beta   90.00
_cell.angle_gamma   90.00
#
_symmetry.space_group_name_H-M   'P 1'
#
loop_
_entity.id
_entity.type
_entity.pdbx_description
1 polymer ?
#
loop_
_entity_poly.entity_id
_entity_poly.type
_entity_poly.pdbx_seq_one_letter_code
_entity_poly.pdbx_strand_id
1 'polypeptide(L)'
;MKKRALSFLMTLLLAVTYQFSTLCLPALANTSDQADHKNVFSDLGTGHWAYKPVSNLAGHGIFSGYPDGTFKPDQAVTRPEFAVMLAAVAGLKPQKLQGVYPDVPAGAWFGPAAEAVQQYFPGITQTNGQVLFRPNDNASRQDVVTALVKAVKADYHQADPRLLQENFRDYDKINDDSRLPIAWALQNNLVRGYPGGDFGPNGGITRAEVATLIFRAYFIDTSINGLINGNQIMPFTDSSPSYRELEANLNDKYGQIISSDYHVRYFVREQQTYAGEGPELMYLFGAIDNLKYLNWVAGLNDDILKQAVEQSKQVALEAAAAYPGKDILVMLGHTRIFYFDVRDVYGEKYLHPVSDGWQLNRFYSGAIAKNGTINQTWMDKL
;
A
#
# COMPACT_ATOMS: atom_id res chain seq x y z
N MET A 1 59.44 58.75 2.77
CA MET A 1 59.34 60.13 3.30
C MET A 1 58.25 60.19 4.36
N LYS A 2 58.60 60.64 5.59
CA LYS A 2 57.76 61.02 6.77
C LYS A 2 56.74 59.97 7.26
N LYS A 3 56.91 59.16 8.32
CA LYS A 3 57.29 59.31 9.76
C LYS A 3 56.40 60.25 10.60
N ARG A 4 55.88 59.66 11.72
CA ARG A 4 55.45 60.19 13.04
C ARG A 4 53.93 60.18 13.30
N ALA A 5 53.39 59.85 14.47
CA ALA A 5 53.86 59.28 15.75
C ALA A 5 52.60 59.06 16.64
N LEU A 6 52.63 58.21 17.68
CA LEU A 6 52.53 58.56 19.13
C LEU A 6 51.31 57.79 19.72
N SER A 7 51.26 57.17 20.90
CA SER A 7 52.21 56.79 21.96
C SER A 7 51.53 55.76 22.87
N PHE A 8 52.37 55.00 23.56
CA PHE A 8 52.12 54.09 24.66
C PHE A 8 51.62 54.79 25.96
N LEU A 9 51.11 53.93 26.86
CA LEU A 9 51.28 53.91 28.33
C LEU A 9 50.18 54.46 29.26
N MET A 10 49.68 53.54 30.11
CA MET A 10 49.75 53.58 31.59
C MET A 10 48.40 53.56 32.37
N THR A 11 48.07 52.35 32.85
CA THR A 11 47.67 51.97 34.24
C THR A 11 46.78 52.90 35.07
N LEU A 12 45.66 52.39 35.64
CA LEU A 12 45.53 52.04 37.08
C LEU A 12 44.05 51.84 37.56
N LEU A 13 43.85 50.76 38.34
CA LEU A 13 42.95 50.54 39.50
C LEU A 13 41.44 50.18 39.39
N LEU A 14 41.17 48.92 39.79
CA LEU A 14 40.11 48.33 40.64
C LEU A 14 38.72 49.00 40.78
N ALA A 15 37.65 48.21 40.56
CA ALA A 15 36.86 47.58 41.62
C ALA A 15 35.72 46.68 41.09
N VAL A 16 35.82 45.39 41.41
CA VAL A 16 34.77 44.41 41.82
C VAL A 16 33.30 44.78 41.59
N THR A 17 32.57 43.94 40.85
CA THR A 17 31.40 43.21 41.36
C THR A 17 31.10 41.99 40.49
N TYR A 18 31.09 40.83 41.13
CA TYR A 18 30.55 39.57 40.62
C TYR A 18 29.05 39.72 40.33
N GLN A 19 28.63 39.40 39.10
CA GLN A 19 27.32 38.80 38.88
C GLN A 19 27.47 37.62 37.94
N PHE A 20 27.03 36.46 38.43
CA PHE A 20 26.86 35.23 37.68
C PHE A 20 25.96 35.49 36.47
N SER A 21 26.53 35.65 35.29
CA SER A 21 25.81 35.37 34.05
C SER A 21 25.96 33.88 33.78
N THR A 22 24.94 33.14 34.16
CA THR A 22 24.69 31.75 33.76
C THR A 22 25.07 31.54 32.30
N LEU A 23 25.94 30.55 32.07
CA LEU A 23 26.09 29.89 30.78
C LEU A 23 24.70 29.45 30.32
N CYS A 24 24.05 30.26 29.49
CA CYS A 24 22.98 29.75 28.66
C CYS A 24 23.68 28.92 27.58
N LEU A 25 23.91 27.65 27.88
CA LEU A 25 23.97 26.65 26.82
C LEU A 25 22.76 26.92 25.93
N PRO A 26 22.90 27.10 24.61
CA PRO A 26 21.73 26.91 23.78
C PRO A 26 21.26 25.50 24.11
N ALA A 27 20.07 25.41 24.72
CA ALA A 27 19.35 24.16 24.72
C ALA A 27 19.41 23.71 23.27
N LEU A 28 20.06 22.57 23.03
CA LEU A 28 19.75 21.74 21.90
C LEU A 28 18.25 21.49 22.05
N ALA A 29 17.46 22.39 21.49
CA ALA A 29 16.12 22.07 21.10
C ALA A 29 16.33 20.83 20.23
N ASN A 30 16.00 19.68 20.80
CA ASN A 30 15.48 18.57 20.03
C ASN A 30 14.39 19.19 19.16
N THR A 31 14.76 19.69 18.00
CA THR A 31 13.94 19.51 16.83
C THR A 31 13.95 18.00 16.66
N SER A 32 13.05 17.34 17.40
CA SER A 32 12.33 16.24 16.81
C SER A 32 11.94 16.76 15.44
N ASP A 33 12.60 16.23 14.43
CA ASP A 33 12.23 16.39 13.04
C ASP A 33 10.89 15.65 12.93
N GLN A 34 9.86 16.26 13.51
CA GLN A 34 8.49 16.11 13.09
C GLN A 34 8.54 16.64 11.67
N ALA A 35 8.81 15.72 10.74
CA ALA A 35 8.48 15.92 9.34
C ALA A 35 7.02 16.36 9.35
N ASP A 36 6.82 17.68 9.21
CA ASP A 36 5.52 18.28 9.02
C ASP A 36 4.98 17.56 7.77
N HIS A 37 4.09 16.59 7.97
CA HIS A 37 3.38 15.91 6.91
C HIS A 37 2.43 16.93 6.30
N LYS A 38 3.00 17.91 5.59
CA LYS A 38 2.28 18.91 4.86
C LYS A 38 1.42 18.16 3.86
N ASN A 39 0.10 18.18 4.09
CA ASN A 39 -0.86 17.58 3.18
C ASN A 39 -0.54 18.06 1.77
N VAL A 40 -0.21 17.11 0.89
CA VAL A 40 0.28 17.40 -0.46
C VAL A 40 -0.79 18.15 -1.27
N PHE A 41 -2.06 17.85 -1.00
CA PHE A 41 -3.23 18.46 -1.63
C PHE A 41 -4.23 18.91 -0.57
N SER A 42 -4.89 20.05 -0.78
CA SER A 42 -5.76 20.68 0.21
C SER A 42 -7.08 19.93 0.45
N ASP A 43 -7.51 19.13 -0.52
CA ASP A 43 -8.76 18.35 -0.52
C ASP A 43 -8.52 16.86 -0.21
N LEU A 44 -7.31 16.48 0.21
CA LEU A 44 -6.96 15.11 0.56
C LEU A 44 -6.31 15.05 1.95
N GLY A 45 -7.15 14.82 2.97
CA GLY A 45 -6.68 14.65 4.35
C GLY A 45 -6.00 13.30 4.60
N THR A 46 -5.15 13.22 5.63
CA THR A 46 -4.41 12.01 6.04
C THR A 46 -5.28 10.79 6.35
N GLY A 47 -6.54 11.01 6.74
CA GLY A 47 -7.51 9.94 6.99
C GLY A 47 -8.19 9.37 5.72
N HIS A 48 -7.99 9.99 4.56
CA HIS A 48 -8.55 9.50 3.31
C HIS A 48 -7.76 8.27 2.83
N TRP A 49 -8.45 7.21 2.39
CA TRP A 49 -7.83 5.96 1.95
C TRP A 49 -6.77 6.18 0.84
N ALA A 50 -7.03 7.10 -0.08
CA ALA A 50 -6.11 7.45 -1.16
C ALA A 50 -4.91 8.31 -0.74
N TYR A 51 -4.85 8.80 0.51
CA TYR A 51 -3.80 9.72 0.95
C TYR A 51 -2.39 9.18 0.72
N LYS A 52 -2.11 7.95 1.18
CA LYS A 52 -0.79 7.31 1.02
C LYS A 52 -0.43 7.07 -0.45
N PRO A 53 -1.28 6.42 -1.28
CA PRO A 53 -1.03 6.27 -2.71
C PRO A 53 -0.74 7.60 -3.41
N VAL A 54 -1.59 8.59 -3.20
CA VAL A 54 -1.50 9.88 -3.88
C VAL A 54 -0.25 10.65 -3.43
N SER A 55 0.03 10.70 -2.12
CA SER A 55 1.21 11.39 -1.59
C SER A 55 2.52 10.76 -2.07
N ASN A 56 2.57 9.42 -2.15
CA ASN A 56 3.74 8.72 -2.65
C ASN A 56 3.98 9.01 -4.14
N LEU A 57 2.93 8.90 -4.96
CA LEU A 57 3.02 9.17 -6.39
C LEU A 57 3.32 10.64 -6.69
N ALA A 58 2.82 11.57 -5.88
CA ALA A 58 3.18 12.98 -5.96
C ALA A 58 4.65 13.23 -5.60
N GLY A 59 5.18 12.57 -4.57
CA GLY A 59 6.60 12.62 -4.21
C GLY A 59 7.53 12.11 -5.32
N HIS A 60 7.06 11.19 -6.15
CA HIS A 60 7.77 10.71 -7.34
C HIS A 60 7.51 11.55 -8.61
N GLY A 61 6.73 12.63 -8.51
CA GLY A 61 6.40 13.49 -9.65
C GLY A 61 5.42 12.87 -10.67
N ILE A 62 4.75 11.77 -10.32
CA ILE A 62 3.76 11.11 -11.19
C ILE A 62 2.41 11.86 -11.14
N PHE A 63 2.07 12.43 -9.98
CA PHE A 63 0.94 13.35 -9.84
C PHE A 63 1.39 14.75 -9.45
N SER A 64 0.74 15.75 -10.03
CA SER A 64 0.98 17.17 -9.72
C SER A 64 -0.26 17.88 -9.18
N GLY A 65 -1.42 17.21 -9.13
CA GLY A 65 -2.70 17.83 -8.81
C GLY A 65 -3.14 18.88 -9.83
N TYR A 66 -4.03 19.77 -9.42
CA TYR A 66 -4.51 20.90 -10.19
C TYR A 66 -3.82 22.19 -9.74
N PRO A 67 -3.81 23.25 -10.59
CA PRO A 67 -3.19 24.53 -10.25
C PRO A 67 -3.76 25.22 -8.99
N ASP A 68 -4.97 24.84 -8.56
CA ASP A 68 -5.63 25.31 -7.35
C ASP A 68 -5.14 24.60 -6.06
N GLY A 69 -4.20 23.66 -6.17
CA GLY A 69 -3.66 22.89 -5.04
C GLY A 69 -4.49 21.66 -4.65
N THR A 70 -5.51 21.31 -5.44
CA THR A 70 -6.39 20.15 -5.20
C THR A 70 -5.94 18.91 -5.97
N PHE A 71 -6.32 17.73 -5.49
CA PHE A 71 -6.16 16.45 -6.19
C PHE A 71 -7.45 16.02 -6.92
N LYS A 72 -8.61 16.37 -6.39
CA LYS A 72 -9.96 15.97 -6.81
C LYS A 72 -10.16 14.45 -6.80
N PRO A 73 -10.06 13.80 -5.63
CA PRO A 73 -10.02 12.34 -5.52
C PRO A 73 -11.20 11.64 -6.19
N ASP A 74 -12.42 12.19 -6.07
CA ASP A 74 -13.65 11.58 -6.57
C ASP A 74 -13.97 11.95 -8.03
N GLN A 75 -13.15 12.78 -8.67
CA GLN A 75 -13.37 13.16 -10.07
C GLN A 75 -13.02 11.99 -10.99
N ALA A 76 -13.88 11.70 -11.98
CA ALA A 76 -13.57 10.73 -13.02
C ALA A 76 -12.35 11.16 -13.84
N VAL A 77 -11.51 10.19 -14.19
CA VAL A 77 -10.31 10.39 -15.01
C VAL A 77 -10.67 10.34 -16.48
N THR A 78 -10.26 11.36 -17.22
CA THR A 78 -10.39 11.37 -18.69
C THR A 78 -9.31 10.51 -19.35
N ARG A 79 -9.57 10.02 -20.57
CA ARG A 79 -8.57 9.25 -21.33
C ARG A 79 -7.23 10.01 -21.51
N PRO A 80 -7.22 11.33 -21.81
CA PRO A 80 -6.01 12.15 -21.79
C PRO A 80 -5.24 12.14 -20.47
N GLU A 81 -5.94 12.35 -19.35
CA GLU A 81 -5.32 12.37 -18.02
C GLU A 81 -4.68 11.02 -17.71
N PHE A 82 -5.40 9.92 -17.97
CA PHE A 82 -4.85 8.58 -17.75
C PHE A 82 -3.63 8.30 -18.62
N ALA A 83 -3.62 8.70 -19.90
CA ALA A 83 -2.46 8.50 -20.76
C ALA A 83 -1.20 9.22 -20.24
N VAL A 84 -1.35 10.43 -19.69
CA VAL A 84 -0.23 11.15 -19.06
C VAL A 84 0.25 10.46 -17.79
N MET A 85 -0.67 10.01 -16.93
CA MET A 85 -0.34 9.26 -15.71
C MET A 85 0.40 7.95 -16.04
N LEU A 86 -0.11 7.21 -17.03
CA LEU A 86 0.46 5.94 -17.48
C LEU A 86 1.84 6.13 -18.11
N ALA A 87 2.03 7.16 -18.94
CA ALA A 87 3.33 7.47 -19.52
C ALA A 87 4.36 7.79 -18.43
N ALA A 88 3.97 8.60 -17.43
CA ALA A 88 4.83 8.99 -16.33
C ALA A 88 5.27 7.78 -15.48
N VAL A 89 4.33 6.95 -15.02
CA VAL A 89 4.66 5.78 -14.18
C VAL A 89 5.44 4.71 -14.96
N ALA A 90 5.14 4.52 -16.25
CA ALA A 90 5.86 3.58 -17.09
C ALA A 90 7.26 4.09 -17.51
N GLY A 91 7.66 5.29 -17.07
CA GLY A 91 8.96 5.90 -17.41
C GLY A 91 9.12 6.19 -18.91
N LEU A 92 8.00 6.31 -19.63
CA LEU A 92 8.02 6.63 -21.05
C LEU A 92 8.37 8.11 -21.21
N LYS A 93 9.13 8.42 -22.26
CA LYS A 93 9.46 9.79 -22.64
C LYS A 93 8.62 10.16 -23.85
N PRO A 94 7.51 10.91 -23.67
CA PRO A 94 6.69 11.34 -24.78
C PRO A 94 7.53 12.08 -25.81
N GLN A 95 7.49 11.60 -27.05
CA GLN A 95 8.21 12.21 -28.17
C GLN A 95 7.33 13.24 -28.85
N LYS A 96 7.90 13.97 -29.82
CA LYS A 96 7.10 14.85 -30.68
C LYS A 96 5.94 14.06 -31.30
N LEU A 97 4.74 14.64 -31.26
CA LEU A 97 3.52 14.06 -31.80
C LEU A 97 3.69 13.69 -33.28
N GLN A 98 3.28 12.48 -33.64
CA GLN A 98 3.33 11.92 -35.00
C GLN A 98 1.99 11.97 -35.73
N GLY A 99 0.89 12.21 -35.02
CA GLY A 99 -0.46 12.26 -35.59
C GLY A 99 -1.09 10.89 -35.80
N VAL A 100 -0.81 9.94 -34.90
CA VAL A 100 -1.37 8.57 -34.94
C VAL A 100 -2.90 8.57 -34.83
N TYR A 101 -3.44 9.48 -34.01
CA TYR A 101 -4.86 9.60 -33.75
C TYR A 101 -5.44 10.83 -34.46
N PRO A 102 -6.35 10.66 -35.43
CA PRO A 102 -6.91 11.77 -36.20
C PRO A 102 -7.73 12.78 -35.39
N ASP A 103 -8.24 12.38 -34.23
CA ASP A 103 -9.01 13.21 -33.29
C ASP A 103 -8.16 13.87 -32.20
N VAL A 104 -6.82 13.81 -32.32
CA VAL A 104 -5.87 14.48 -31.42
C VAL A 104 -5.24 15.67 -32.13
N PRO A 105 -5.61 16.92 -31.76
CA PRO A 105 -5.02 18.11 -32.36
C PRO A 105 -3.51 18.21 -32.12
N ALA A 106 -2.78 18.82 -33.07
CA ALA A 106 -1.32 18.92 -33.01
C ALA A 106 -0.77 19.63 -31.74
N GLY A 107 -1.56 20.53 -31.15
CA GLY A 107 -1.22 21.26 -29.91
C GLY A 107 -1.80 20.66 -28.62
N ALA A 108 -2.37 19.46 -28.68
CA ALA A 108 -2.94 18.81 -27.51
C ALA A 108 -1.86 18.45 -26.48
N TRP A 109 -2.00 18.95 -25.25
CA TRP A 109 -1.04 18.74 -24.15
C TRP A 109 -0.78 17.26 -23.84
N PHE A 110 -1.75 16.39 -24.12
CA PHE A 110 -1.69 14.95 -23.88
C PHE A 110 -1.24 14.15 -25.10
N GLY A 111 -1.20 14.75 -26.30
CA GLY A 111 -1.02 14.04 -27.56
C GLY A 111 0.24 13.16 -27.60
N PRO A 112 1.43 13.71 -27.26
CA PRO A 112 2.65 12.92 -27.10
C PRO A 112 2.52 11.70 -26.17
N ALA A 113 1.82 11.87 -25.04
CA ALA A 113 1.64 10.79 -24.07
C ALA A 113 0.67 9.73 -24.59
N ALA A 114 -0.43 10.14 -25.24
CA ALA A 114 -1.39 9.24 -25.87
C ALA A 114 -0.72 8.32 -26.89
N GLU A 115 0.18 8.85 -27.72
CA GLU A 115 0.96 8.04 -28.66
C GLU A 115 1.99 7.15 -27.96
N ALA A 116 2.67 7.66 -26.92
CA ALA A 116 3.68 6.89 -26.19
C ALA A 116 3.10 5.64 -25.52
N VAL A 117 1.86 5.72 -25.01
CA VAL A 117 1.21 4.60 -24.32
C VAL A 117 0.39 3.69 -25.24
N GLN A 118 0.36 3.93 -26.55
CA GLN A 118 -0.51 3.21 -27.50
C GLN A 118 -0.46 1.68 -27.36
N GLN A 119 0.73 1.11 -27.10
CA GLN A 119 0.91 -0.33 -26.90
C GLN A 119 0.17 -0.88 -25.67
N TYR A 120 -0.06 -0.05 -24.65
CA TYR A 120 -0.70 -0.42 -23.39
C TYR A 120 -2.16 0.04 -23.34
N PHE A 121 -2.42 1.26 -23.81
CA PHE A 121 -3.71 1.93 -23.80
C PHE A 121 -4.04 2.46 -25.21
N PRO A 122 -4.48 1.57 -26.13
CA PRO A 122 -4.75 1.94 -27.51
C PRO A 122 -5.99 2.84 -27.63
N GLY A 123 -6.15 3.42 -28.83
CA GLY A 123 -7.39 4.08 -29.21
C GLY A 123 -8.49 3.06 -29.50
N ILE A 124 -9.70 3.56 -29.73
CA ILE A 124 -10.89 2.76 -30.00
C ILE A 124 -11.11 2.67 -31.51
N THR A 125 -11.07 1.44 -32.03
CA THR A 125 -11.36 1.14 -33.43
C THR A 125 -12.84 1.38 -33.72
N GLN A 126 -13.11 2.24 -34.69
CA GLN A 126 -14.44 2.55 -35.21
C GLN A 126 -14.88 1.50 -36.24
N THR A 127 -16.17 1.48 -36.58
CA THR A 127 -16.74 0.56 -37.58
C THR A 127 -16.14 0.72 -38.98
N ASN A 128 -15.61 1.91 -39.30
CA ASN A 128 -14.92 2.19 -40.55
C ASN A 128 -13.42 1.82 -40.53
N GLY A 129 -12.93 1.18 -39.45
CA GLY A 129 -11.54 0.79 -39.26
C GLY A 129 -10.60 1.90 -38.75
N GLN A 130 -11.09 3.14 -38.61
CA GLN A 130 -10.30 4.24 -38.05
C GLN A 130 -10.10 4.04 -36.55
N VAL A 131 -8.89 4.32 -36.04
CA VAL A 131 -8.61 4.28 -34.60
C VAL A 131 -8.64 5.70 -34.05
N LEU A 132 -9.52 5.96 -33.09
CA LEU A 132 -9.69 7.27 -32.45
C LEU A 132 -9.22 7.23 -30.99
N PHE A 133 -8.55 8.27 -30.51
CA PHE A 133 -8.14 8.34 -29.10
C PHE A 133 -9.32 8.61 -28.17
N ARG A 134 -10.32 9.36 -28.62
CA ARG A 134 -11.53 9.79 -27.90
C ARG A 134 -11.22 10.63 -26.65
N PRO A 135 -10.62 11.83 -26.81
CA PRO A 135 -10.11 12.62 -25.69
C PRO A 135 -11.19 13.20 -24.75
N ASN A 136 -12.44 13.27 -25.19
CA ASN A 136 -13.55 13.79 -24.38
C ASN A 136 -14.20 12.71 -23.50
N ASP A 137 -13.80 11.45 -23.66
CA ASP A 137 -14.37 10.34 -22.91
C ASP A 137 -13.59 10.13 -21.60
N ASN A 138 -14.30 9.62 -20.60
CA ASN A 138 -13.68 9.07 -19.40
C ASN A 138 -12.95 7.77 -19.72
N ALA A 139 -11.85 7.53 -19.04
CA ALA A 139 -11.20 6.22 -19.06
C ALA A 139 -12.11 5.20 -18.37
N SER A 140 -12.35 4.07 -19.04
CA SER A 140 -13.09 2.97 -18.43
C SER A 140 -12.18 2.20 -17.47
N ARG A 141 -12.77 1.65 -16.41
CA ARG A 141 -12.03 0.86 -15.43
C ARG A 141 -11.33 -0.36 -16.03
N GLN A 142 -11.96 -1.04 -17.00
CA GLN A 142 -11.32 -2.16 -17.68
C GLN A 142 -10.09 -1.73 -18.48
N ASP A 143 -10.18 -0.61 -19.22
CA ASP A 143 -9.06 -0.15 -20.03
C ASP A 143 -7.89 0.29 -19.14
N VAL A 144 -8.16 0.93 -17.99
CA VAL A 144 -7.13 1.32 -17.02
C VAL A 144 -6.41 0.10 -16.47
N VAL A 145 -7.14 -0.89 -15.97
CA VAL A 145 -6.57 -2.10 -15.37
C VAL A 145 -5.78 -2.88 -16.42
N THR A 146 -6.35 -3.08 -17.60
CA THR A 146 -5.66 -3.78 -18.70
C THR A 146 -4.39 -3.05 -19.12
N ALA A 147 -4.42 -1.72 -19.22
CA ALA A 147 -3.24 -0.94 -19.58
C ALA A 147 -2.14 -1.04 -18.52
N LEU A 148 -2.48 -1.00 -17.23
CA LEU A 148 -1.50 -1.15 -16.14
C LEU A 148 -0.86 -2.54 -16.16
N VAL A 149 -1.65 -3.61 -16.31
CA VAL A 149 -1.14 -4.99 -16.40
C VAL A 149 -0.16 -5.15 -17.57
N LYS A 150 -0.49 -4.56 -18.73
CA LYS A 150 0.42 -4.55 -19.88
C LYS A 150 1.68 -3.71 -19.62
N ALA A 151 1.54 -2.55 -18.98
CA ALA A 151 2.66 -1.64 -18.73
C ALA A 151 3.66 -2.17 -17.70
N VAL A 152 3.20 -2.96 -16.71
CA VAL A 152 4.09 -3.73 -15.81
C VAL A 152 4.65 -4.99 -16.44
N LYS A 153 4.31 -5.26 -17.72
CA LYS A 153 4.77 -6.42 -18.51
C LYS A 153 4.46 -7.75 -17.84
N ALA A 154 3.27 -7.84 -17.23
CA ALA A 154 2.80 -9.07 -16.61
C ALA A 154 2.63 -10.20 -17.64
N ASP A 155 2.97 -11.43 -17.26
CA ASP A 155 2.59 -12.63 -18.01
C ASP A 155 1.16 -13.05 -17.66
N TYR A 156 0.18 -12.39 -18.28
CA TYR A 156 -1.24 -12.63 -18.03
C TYR A 156 -1.84 -13.74 -18.90
N HIS A 157 -1.07 -14.34 -19.82
CA HIS A 157 -1.60 -15.34 -20.75
C HIS A 157 -1.97 -16.67 -20.08
N GLN A 158 -1.42 -16.92 -18.88
CA GLN A 158 -1.73 -18.09 -18.06
C GLN A 158 -2.78 -17.82 -16.97
N ALA A 159 -3.35 -16.62 -16.92
CA ALA A 159 -4.37 -16.29 -15.94
C ALA A 159 -5.65 -17.09 -16.18
N ASP A 160 -6.37 -17.40 -15.10
CA ASP A 160 -7.62 -18.18 -15.16
C ASP A 160 -8.81 -17.22 -15.23
N PRO A 161 -9.49 -17.07 -16.40
CA PRO A 161 -10.62 -16.17 -16.53
C PRO A 161 -11.85 -16.62 -15.71
N ARG A 162 -11.91 -17.88 -15.26
CA ARG A 162 -13.02 -18.37 -14.41
C ARG A 162 -13.11 -17.62 -13.08
N LEU A 163 -11.97 -17.14 -12.57
CA LEU A 163 -11.93 -16.32 -11.36
C LEU A 163 -12.77 -15.05 -11.49
N LEU A 164 -12.89 -14.49 -12.69
CA LEU A 164 -13.72 -13.32 -12.90
C LEU A 164 -15.21 -13.65 -12.76
N GLN A 165 -15.66 -14.82 -13.22
CA GLN A 165 -17.05 -15.27 -13.07
C GLN A 165 -17.40 -15.57 -11.61
N GLU A 166 -16.44 -16.12 -10.86
CA GLU A 166 -16.61 -16.45 -9.44
C GLU A 166 -16.64 -15.21 -8.55
N ASN A 167 -16.00 -14.11 -8.97
CA ASN A 167 -15.82 -12.92 -8.15
C ASN A 167 -16.61 -11.69 -8.62
N PHE A 168 -17.05 -11.64 -9.90
CA PHE A 168 -17.74 -10.49 -10.47
C PHE A 168 -19.08 -10.86 -11.09
N ARG A 169 -20.17 -10.28 -10.56
CA ARG A 169 -21.54 -10.48 -11.07
C ARG A 169 -21.73 -9.89 -12.47
N ASP A 170 -20.94 -8.89 -12.82
CA ASP A 170 -20.97 -8.18 -14.10
C ASP A 170 -19.86 -8.64 -15.07
N TYR A 171 -19.33 -9.85 -14.88
CA TYR A 171 -18.34 -10.49 -15.76
C TYR A 171 -18.68 -10.36 -17.25
N ASP A 172 -19.95 -10.56 -17.64
CA ASP A 172 -20.39 -10.52 -19.03
C ASP A 172 -20.23 -9.13 -19.69
N LYS A 173 -20.01 -8.08 -18.89
CA LYS A 173 -19.76 -6.71 -19.38
C LYS A 173 -18.26 -6.43 -19.61
N ILE A 174 -17.36 -7.34 -19.23
CA ILE A 174 -15.92 -7.23 -19.45
C ILE A 174 -15.60 -7.68 -20.88
N ASN A 175 -14.90 -6.84 -21.63
CA ASN A 175 -14.49 -7.13 -23.00
C ASN A 175 -13.56 -8.34 -23.06
N ASP A 176 -13.70 -9.18 -24.09
CA ASP A 176 -12.92 -10.42 -24.23
C ASP A 176 -11.40 -10.20 -24.08
N ASP A 177 -10.85 -9.20 -24.78
CA ASP A 177 -9.42 -8.85 -24.74
C ASP A 177 -8.94 -8.34 -23.36
N SER A 178 -9.86 -7.92 -22.49
CA SER A 178 -9.56 -7.43 -21.14
C SER A 178 -9.63 -8.54 -20.10
N ARG A 179 -10.25 -9.69 -20.39
CA ARG A 179 -10.48 -10.76 -19.41
C ARG A 179 -9.19 -11.36 -18.86
N LEU A 180 -8.23 -11.75 -19.70
CA LEU A 180 -6.98 -12.33 -19.19
C LEU A 180 -6.16 -11.31 -18.37
N PRO A 181 -5.95 -10.06 -18.82
CA PRO A 181 -5.31 -9.04 -18.00
C PRO A 181 -6.01 -8.80 -16.65
N ILE A 182 -7.34 -8.70 -16.64
CA ILE A 182 -8.09 -8.45 -15.39
C ILE A 182 -8.08 -9.68 -14.49
N ALA A 183 -8.12 -10.90 -15.04
CA ALA A 183 -7.98 -12.13 -14.28
C ALA A 183 -6.61 -12.18 -13.60
N TRP A 184 -5.54 -11.83 -14.32
CA TRP A 184 -4.21 -11.70 -13.73
C TRP A 184 -4.17 -10.63 -12.63
N ALA A 185 -4.80 -9.47 -12.87
CA ALA A 185 -4.88 -8.40 -11.88
C ALA A 185 -5.61 -8.84 -10.60
N LEU A 186 -6.68 -9.63 -10.73
CA LEU A 186 -7.40 -10.21 -9.60
C LEU A 186 -6.55 -11.24 -8.85
N GLN A 187 -5.91 -12.17 -9.58
CA GLN A 187 -5.02 -13.20 -9.01
C GLN A 187 -3.86 -12.60 -8.22
N ASN A 188 -3.32 -11.49 -8.71
CA ASN A 188 -2.17 -10.81 -8.12
C ASN A 188 -2.57 -9.64 -7.24
N ASN A 189 -3.85 -9.54 -6.82
CA ASN A 189 -4.35 -8.52 -5.90
C ASN A 189 -4.12 -7.06 -6.33
N LEU A 190 -3.92 -6.81 -7.63
CA LEU A 190 -3.93 -5.46 -8.17
C LEU A 190 -5.35 -4.86 -8.08
N VAL A 191 -6.37 -5.70 -8.34
CA VAL A 191 -7.80 -5.37 -8.28
C VAL A 191 -8.53 -6.34 -7.37
N ARG A 192 -9.56 -5.85 -6.67
CA ARG A 192 -10.52 -6.68 -5.92
C ARG A 192 -11.99 -6.52 -6.33
N GLY A 193 -12.32 -5.47 -7.09
CA GLY A 193 -13.69 -5.10 -7.44
C GLY A 193 -14.36 -4.20 -6.38
N TYR A 194 -15.59 -3.80 -6.64
CA TYR A 194 -16.35 -2.90 -5.76
C TYR A 194 -17.17 -3.67 -4.71
N PRO A 195 -17.49 -3.01 -3.58
CA PRO A 195 -18.52 -3.51 -2.66
C PRO A 195 -19.79 -3.88 -3.44
N GLY A 196 -20.34 -5.06 -3.16
CA GLY A 196 -21.49 -5.61 -3.89
C GLY A 196 -21.13 -6.62 -4.99
N GLY A 197 -19.84 -6.84 -5.26
CA GLY A 197 -19.36 -7.93 -6.12
C GLY A 197 -19.34 -7.60 -7.61
N ASP A 198 -19.26 -6.32 -7.97
CA ASP A 198 -19.11 -5.89 -9.37
C ASP A 198 -17.68 -5.46 -9.64
N PHE A 199 -17.17 -5.70 -10.85
CA PHE A 199 -15.92 -5.10 -11.31
C PHE A 199 -16.14 -3.67 -11.82
N GLY A 200 -17.28 -3.38 -12.45
CA GLY A 200 -17.61 -2.09 -13.04
C GLY A 200 -16.80 -1.74 -14.30
N PRO A 201 -16.75 -2.60 -15.34
CA PRO A 201 -15.79 -2.47 -16.44
C PRO A 201 -15.94 -1.20 -17.27
N ASN A 202 -17.18 -0.78 -17.52
CA ASN A 202 -17.51 0.35 -18.40
C ASN A 202 -17.71 1.67 -17.64
N GLY A 203 -17.72 1.62 -16.30
CA GLY A 203 -17.82 2.81 -15.47
C GLY A 203 -16.58 3.67 -15.62
N GLY A 204 -16.74 4.99 -15.51
CA GLY A 204 -15.61 5.88 -15.29
C GLY A 204 -14.92 5.52 -13.97
N ILE A 205 -13.60 5.70 -13.92
CA ILE A 205 -12.79 5.46 -12.74
C ILE A 205 -12.32 6.79 -12.15
N THR A 206 -12.35 6.92 -10.83
CA THR A 206 -11.96 8.16 -10.13
C THR A 206 -10.44 8.32 -10.07
N ARG A 207 -9.98 9.56 -9.86
CA ARG A 207 -8.56 9.88 -9.71
C ARG A 207 -7.92 9.15 -8.54
N ALA A 208 -8.64 9.01 -7.42
CA ALA A 208 -8.19 8.27 -6.26
C ALA A 208 -8.02 6.77 -6.53
N GLU A 209 -8.95 6.16 -7.29
CA GLU A 209 -8.84 4.76 -7.68
C GLU A 209 -7.68 4.52 -8.64
N VAL A 210 -7.51 5.36 -9.67
CA VAL A 210 -6.37 5.27 -10.59
C VAL A 210 -5.04 5.42 -9.84
N ALA A 211 -4.95 6.38 -8.91
CA ALA A 211 -3.78 6.56 -8.05
C ALA A 211 -3.45 5.29 -7.27
N THR A 212 -4.46 4.67 -6.67
CA THR A 212 -4.25 3.45 -5.90
C THR A 212 -3.84 2.28 -6.80
N LEU A 213 -4.45 2.11 -7.97
CA LEU A 213 -4.06 1.05 -8.90
C LEU A 213 -2.63 1.21 -9.40
N ILE A 214 -2.21 2.44 -9.73
CA ILE A 214 -0.82 2.74 -10.09
C ILE A 214 0.12 2.43 -8.93
N PHE A 215 -0.22 2.86 -7.72
CA PHE A 215 0.59 2.63 -6.53
C PHE A 215 0.76 1.14 -6.25
N ARG A 216 -0.33 0.35 -6.32
CA ARG A 216 -0.29 -1.11 -6.19
C ARG A 216 0.54 -1.77 -7.30
N ALA A 217 0.40 -1.31 -8.55
CA ALA A 217 1.09 -1.93 -9.69
C ALA A 217 2.62 -1.68 -9.68
N TYR A 218 3.09 -0.54 -9.17
CA TYR A 218 4.48 -0.11 -9.32
C TYR A 218 5.27 0.05 -8.02
N PHE A 219 4.60 0.23 -6.88
CA PHE A 219 5.25 0.63 -5.63
C PHE A 219 4.97 -0.29 -4.45
N ILE A 220 4.10 -1.29 -4.62
CA ILE A 220 3.84 -2.30 -3.59
C ILE A 220 3.92 -3.68 -4.23
N ASP A 221 4.50 -4.63 -3.51
CA ASP A 221 4.24 -6.04 -3.77
C ASP A 221 2.82 -6.36 -3.23
N THR A 222 1.92 -6.71 -4.13
CA THR A 222 0.51 -6.99 -3.79
C THR A 222 0.29 -8.43 -3.32
N SER A 223 1.33 -9.27 -3.29
CA SER A 223 1.27 -10.59 -2.66
C SER A 223 1.14 -10.50 -1.14
N ILE A 224 0.82 -11.60 -0.46
CA ILE A 224 0.86 -11.65 1.01
C ILE A 224 2.23 -11.19 1.55
N ASN A 225 3.32 -11.62 0.92
CA ASN A 225 4.67 -11.20 1.29
C ASN A 225 4.81 -9.69 1.22
N GLY A 226 4.26 -9.08 0.18
CA GLY A 226 4.30 -7.64 0.02
C GLY A 226 3.34 -6.87 0.92
N LEU A 227 2.20 -7.45 1.31
CA LEU A 227 1.35 -6.87 2.37
C LEU A 227 2.07 -6.86 3.72
N ILE A 228 2.79 -7.95 4.03
CA ILE A 228 3.62 -8.09 5.23
C ILE A 228 4.79 -7.10 5.19
N ASN A 229 5.63 -7.18 4.16
CA ASN A 229 6.84 -6.38 4.02
C ASN A 229 6.53 -4.89 3.78
N GLY A 230 5.39 -4.59 3.16
CA GLY A 230 4.91 -3.24 2.85
C GLY A 230 4.08 -2.61 3.96
N ASN A 231 3.98 -3.25 5.12
CA ASN A 231 3.26 -2.78 6.32
C ASN A 231 1.79 -2.43 6.05
N GLN A 232 1.14 -3.20 5.18
CA GLN A 232 -0.28 -3.03 4.86
C GLN A 232 -1.17 -3.82 5.82
N ILE A 233 -0.59 -4.70 6.63
CA ILE A 233 -1.25 -5.42 7.72
C ILE A 233 -0.46 -5.22 9.00
N MET A 234 -1.14 -4.87 10.09
CA MET A 234 -0.53 -4.54 11.38
C MET A 234 -1.13 -5.41 12.48
N PRO A 235 -0.33 -5.98 13.39
CA PRO A 235 -0.84 -6.62 14.59
C PRO A 235 -1.76 -5.71 15.40
N PHE A 236 -2.75 -6.29 16.06
CA PHE A 236 -3.69 -5.58 16.92
C PHE A 236 -4.06 -6.46 18.12
N THR A 237 -4.56 -5.84 19.19
CA THR A 237 -4.79 -6.53 20.47
C THR A 237 -6.24 -6.40 20.96
N ASP A 238 -7.15 -6.08 20.05
CA ASP A 238 -8.57 -5.93 20.33
C ASP A 238 -9.42 -6.17 19.08
N SER A 239 -10.51 -6.93 19.22
CA SER A 239 -11.40 -7.26 18.10
C SER A 239 -12.49 -6.21 17.90
N SER A 240 -13.00 -6.12 16.67
CA SER A 240 -14.24 -5.37 16.43
C SER A 240 -15.40 -6.02 17.21
N PRO A 241 -16.33 -5.24 17.80
CA PRO A 241 -17.42 -5.77 18.61
C PRO A 241 -18.28 -6.83 17.90
N SER A 242 -18.43 -6.73 16.57
CA SER A 242 -19.16 -7.67 15.71
C SER A 242 -18.55 -9.07 15.63
N TYR A 243 -17.30 -9.26 16.06
CA TYR A 243 -16.56 -10.53 15.93
C TYR A 243 -16.20 -11.19 17.27
N ARG A 244 -16.77 -10.73 18.39
CA ARG A 244 -16.45 -11.26 19.73
C ARG A 244 -16.78 -12.75 19.92
N GLU A 245 -17.85 -13.23 19.30
CA GLU A 245 -18.22 -14.64 19.38
C GLU A 245 -17.21 -15.51 18.62
N LEU A 246 -16.83 -15.12 17.41
CA LEU A 246 -15.78 -15.79 16.65
C LEU A 246 -14.45 -15.76 17.42
N GLU A 247 -14.05 -14.61 17.97
CA GLU A 247 -12.86 -14.49 18.81
C GLU A 247 -12.88 -15.49 19.97
N ALA A 248 -13.98 -15.58 20.72
CA ALA A 248 -14.09 -16.49 21.86
C ALA A 248 -13.94 -17.96 21.43
N ASN A 249 -14.61 -18.36 20.35
CA ASN A 249 -14.56 -19.73 19.83
C ASN A 249 -13.15 -20.09 19.35
N LEU A 250 -12.49 -19.18 18.63
CA LEU A 250 -11.13 -19.40 18.14
C LEU A 250 -10.13 -19.49 19.29
N ASN A 251 -10.27 -18.68 20.33
CA ASN A 251 -9.39 -18.72 21.50
C ASN A 251 -9.60 -19.98 22.35
N ASP A 252 -10.83 -20.47 22.48
CA ASP A 252 -11.13 -21.73 23.16
C ASP A 252 -10.52 -22.94 22.42
N LYS A 253 -10.66 -22.96 21.09
CA LYS A 253 -10.25 -24.10 20.27
C LYS A 253 -8.77 -24.09 19.85
N TYR A 254 -8.22 -22.92 19.57
CA TYR A 254 -6.90 -22.72 18.98
C TYR A 254 -5.96 -21.89 19.85
N GLY A 255 -6.27 -21.71 21.14
CA GLY A 255 -5.51 -20.89 22.08
C GLY A 255 -4.07 -21.35 22.39
N GLN A 256 -3.60 -22.42 21.74
CA GLN A 256 -2.27 -22.98 21.92
C GLN A 256 -1.81 -23.66 20.62
N ILE A 257 -0.53 -23.49 20.27
CA ILE A 257 0.06 -24.29 19.19
C ILE A 257 0.26 -25.72 19.70
N ILE A 258 -0.37 -26.67 18.99
CA ILE A 258 -0.44 -28.09 19.36
C ILE A 258 0.94 -28.62 19.79
N SER A 259 0.99 -29.34 20.92
CA SER A 259 2.23 -29.98 21.42
C SER A 259 3.38 -29.01 21.68
N SER A 260 3.08 -27.75 22.02
CA SER A 260 4.07 -26.74 22.38
C SER A 260 3.63 -25.91 23.59
N ASP A 261 4.55 -25.18 24.23
CA ASP A 261 4.22 -24.23 25.30
C ASP A 261 3.73 -22.87 24.77
N TYR A 262 3.61 -22.71 23.44
CA TYR A 262 3.24 -21.43 22.82
C TYR A 262 1.73 -21.23 22.88
N HIS A 263 1.32 -20.23 23.65
CA HIS A 263 -0.07 -19.80 23.73
C HIS A 263 -0.35 -18.80 22.62
N VAL A 264 -1.58 -18.83 22.09
CA VAL A 264 -2.03 -17.97 21.01
C VAL A 264 -3.29 -17.26 21.46
N ARG A 265 -3.34 -15.95 21.27
CA ARG A 265 -4.57 -15.18 21.42
C ARG A 265 -4.99 -14.57 20.09
N TYR A 266 -6.14 -14.97 19.60
CA TYR A 266 -6.76 -14.45 18.40
C TYR A 266 -7.51 -13.16 18.68
N PHE A 267 -7.40 -12.25 17.72
CA PHE A 267 -8.17 -11.03 17.61
C PHE A 267 -8.72 -10.93 16.18
N VAL A 268 -9.91 -10.36 16.00
CA VAL A 268 -10.59 -10.29 14.70
C VAL A 268 -11.05 -8.88 14.38
N ARG A 269 -10.67 -8.37 13.20
CA ARG A 269 -11.10 -7.07 12.68
C ARG A 269 -11.39 -7.12 11.18
N GLU A 270 -12.18 -6.16 10.74
CA GLU A 270 -12.23 -5.82 9.32
C GLU A 270 -11.09 -4.85 9.01
N GLN A 271 -10.36 -5.13 7.92
CA GLN A 271 -9.29 -4.29 7.46
C GLN A 271 -9.44 -4.02 5.96
N GLN A 272 -9.48 -2.73 5.60
CA GLN A 272 -9.25 -2.32 4.23
C GLN A 272 -7.75 -2.44 3.95
N THR A 273 -7.37 -3.53 3.29
CA THR A 273 -5.99 -3.75 2.83
C THR A 273 -5.72 -3.09 1.48
N TYR A 274 -6.79 -2.72 0.77
CA TYR A 274 -6.75 -2.18 -0.57
C TYR A 274 -7.54 -0.87 -0.56
N ALA A 275 -6.82 0.25 -0.60
CA ALA A 275 -7.41 1.57 -0.49
C ALA A 275 -8.49 1.80 -1.56
N GLY A 276 -9.76 1.91 -1.16
CA GLY A 276 -10.89 2.17 -2.06
C GLY A 276 -11.40 0.99 -2.89
N GLU A 277 -10.87 -0.24 -2.71
CA GLU A 277 -11.38 -1.42 -3.45
C GLU A 277 -11.46 -2.67 -2.59
N GLY A 278 -12.39 -3.56 -2.95
CA GLY A 278 -12.57 -4.87 -2.35
C GLY A 278 -13.49 -4.90 -1.14
N PRO A 279 -14.01 -6.09 -0.79
CA PRO A 279 -14.63 -6.29 0.50
C PRO A 279 -13.61 -6.03 1.61
N GLU A 280 -14.05 -5.54 2.76
CA GLU A 280 -13.19 -5.49 3.94
C GLU A 280 -12.70 -6.91 4.24
N LEU A 281 -11.38 -7.07 4.27
CA LEU A 281 -10.75 -8.34 4.61
C LEU A 281 -11.03 -8.59 6.08
N MET A 282 -11.59 -9.75 6.41
CA MET A 282 -11.60 -10.16 7.82
C MET A 282 -10.17 -10.61 8.15
N TYR A 283 -9.47 -9.77 8.89
CA TYR A 283 -8.13 -10.05 9.34
C TYR A 283 -8.17 -10.60 10.77
N LEU A 284 -7.61 -11.79 10.93
CA LEU A 284 -7.46 -12.47 12.20
C LEU A 284 -5.98 -12.52 12.56
N PHE A 285 -5.63 -11.85 13.64
CA PHE A 285 -4.27 -11.90 14.17
C PHE A 285 -4.23 -12.82 15.38
N GLY A 286 -3.47 -13.91 15.30
CA GLY A 286 -3.13 -14.75 16.45
C GLY A 286 -1.80 -14.32 17.03
N ALA A 287 -1.85 -13.61 18.16
CA ALA A 287 -0.70 -13.18 18.91
C ALA A 287 -0.11 -14.36 19.69
N ILE A 288 1.13 -14.72 19.37
CA ILE A 288 1.89 -15.75 20.10
C ILE A 288 2.53 -15.10 21.33
N ASP A 289 2.34 -15.70 22.50
CA ASP A 289 2.87 -15.18 23.76
C ASP A 289 4.40 -15.10 23.78
N ASN A 290 4.89 -14.01 24.38
CA ASN A 290 6.28 -13.55 24.26
C ASN A 290 7.24 -14.15 25.32
N LEU A 291 6.80 -15.15 26.09
CA LEU A 291 7.49 -15.56 27.33
C LEU A 291 8.88 -16.19 27.14
N LYS A 292 9.28 -16.57 25.92
CA LYS A 292 10.59 -17.21 25.66
C LYS A 292 11.59 -16.38 24.84
N TYR A 293 11.25 -15.17 24.38
CA TYR A 293 12.05 -14.42 23.38
C TYR A 293 12.82 -13.21 23.94
N LEU A 294 13.60 -13.41 25.02
CA LEU A 294 14.69 -12.47 25.34
C LEU A 294 15.97 -12.74 24.53
N ASN A 295 16.00 -13.82 23.76
CA ASN A 295 17.18 -14.32 23.07
C ASN A 295 16.78 -14.77 21.66
N TRP A 296 17.15 -13.95 20.68
CA TRP A 296 16.82 -14.04 19.25
C TRP A 296 17.29 -15.31 18.52
N VAL A 297 18.04 -16.21 19.18
CA VAL A 297 18.73 -17.34 18.53
C VAL A 297 17.78 -18.50 18.18
N ALA A 298 16.61 -18.60 18.79
CA ALA A 298 15.65 -19.66 18.48
C ALA A 298 14.33 -19.04 18.06
N GLY A 299 14.12 -18.82 16.76
CA GLY A 299 12.75 -18.70 16.22
C GLY A 299 11.92 -19.94 16.56
N LEU A 300 10.65 -19.96 16.14
CA LEU A 300 9.92 -21.22 16.12
C LEU A 300 10.74 -22.22 15.29
N ASN A 301 11.02 -23.39 15.88
CA ASN A 301 11.71 -24.43 15.12
C ASN A 301 10.82 -24.90 13.96
N ASP A 302 11.41 -25.60 12.99
CA ASP A 302 10.73 -26.03 11.78
C ASP A 302 9.44 -26.85 12.03
N ASP A 303 9.38 -27.62 13.11
CA ASP A 303 8.20 -28.42 13.43
C ASP A 303 7.07 -27.56 14.00
N ILE A 304 7.40 -26.61 14.86
CA ILE A 304 6.41 -25.66 15.40
C ILE A 304 5.94 -24.69 14.31
N LEU A 305 6.81 -24.30 13.37
CA LEU A 305 6.41 -23.52 12.20
C LEU A 305 5.39 -24.26 11.34
N LYS A 306 5.62 -25.55 11.06
CA LYS A 306 4.65 -26.38 10.31
C LYS A 306 3.31 -26.47 11.04
N GLN A 307 3.32 -26.62 12.36
CA GLN A 307 2.11 -26.63 13.18
C GLN A 307 1.39 -25.28 13.14
N ALA A 308 2.13 -24.16 13.24
CA ALA A 308 1.56 -22.82 13.13
C ALA A 308 0.91 -22.58 11.75
N VAL A 309 1.54 -23.06 10.67
CA VAL A 309 0.95 -23.02 9.31
C VAL A 309 -0.34 -23.82 9.26
N GLU A 310 -0.37 -25.04 9.79
CA GLU A 310 -1.57 -25.87 9.79
C GLU A 310 -2.69 -25.25 10.63
N GLN A 311 -2.37 -24.74 11.82
CA GLN A 311 -3.31 -24.02 12.66
C GLN A 311 -3.88 -22.77 11.96
N SER A 312 -3.03 -22.01 11.26
CA SER A 312 -3.47 -20.85 10.46
C SER A 312 -4.50 -21.26 9.41
N LYS A 313 -4.31 -22.40 8.73
CA LYS A 313 -5.29 -22.93 7.78
C LYS A 313 -6.61 -23.31 8.44
N GLN A 314 -6.56 -24.04 9.55
CA GLN A 314 -7.78 -24.49 10.24
C GLN A 314 -8.62 -23.31 10.73
N VAL A 315 -7.97 -22.30 11.31
CA VAL A 315 -8.63 -21.05 11.72
C VAL A 315 -9.22 -20.32 10.52
N ALA A 316 -8.49 -20.24 9.40
CA ALA A 316 -8.96 -19.57 8.20
C ALA A 316 -10.19 -20.28 7.60
N LEU A 317 -10.18 -21.61 7.56
CA LEU A 317 -11.32 -22.42 7.09
C LEU A 317 -12.55 -22.24 7.99
N GLU A 318 -12.38 -22.26 9.31
CA GLU A 318 -13.48 -22.09 10.26
C GLU A 318 -14.10 -20.70 10.15
N ALA A 319 -13.27 -19.65 10.12
CA ALA A 319 -13.76 -18.29 9.91
C ALA A 319 -14.43 -18.12 8.54
N ALA A 320 -13.88 -18.71 7.48
CA ALA A 320 -14.48 -18.63 6.14
C ALA A 320 -15.81 -19.39 6.03
N ALA A 321 -15.99 -20.46 6.81
CA ALA A 321 -17.26 -21.17 6.91
C ALA A 321 -18.30 -20.37 7.70
N ALA A 322 -17.90 -19.68 8.77
CA ALA A 322 -18.77 -18.83 9.57
C ALA A 322 -19.19 -17.54 8.84
N TYR A 323 -18.35 -17.03 7.94
CA TYR A 323 -18.57 -15.77 7.20
C TYR A 323 -18.44 -15.98 5.69
N PRO A 324 -19.42 -16.67 5.05
CA PRO A 324 -19.40 -16.90 3.61
C PRO A 324 -19.39 -15.58 2.84
N GLY A 325 -18.63 -15.53 1.75
CA GLY A 325 -18.45 -14.34 0.92
C GLY A 325 -17.36 -13.38 1.39
N LYS A 326 -16.82 -13.52 2.62
CA LYS A 326 -15.68 -12.71 3.08
C LYS A 326 -14.36 -13.36 2.70
N ASP A 327 -13.40 -12.51 2.31
CA ASP A 327 -12.00 -12.89 2.22
C ASP A 327 -11.44 -12.90 3.66
N ILE A 328 -10.90 -14.03 4.08
CA ILE A 328 -10.34 -14.23 5.42
C ILE A 328 -8.82 -14.27 5.30
N LEU A 329 -8.11 -13.44 6.06
CA LEU A 329 -6.66 -13.55 6.26
C LEU A 329 -6.39 -13.88 7.72
N VAL A 330 -5.67 -14.96 7.97
CA VAL A 330 -5.15 -15.31 9.28
C VAL A 330 -3.65 -15.12 9.27
N MET A 331 -3.11 -14.41 10.25
CA MET A 331 -1.68 -14.31 10.50
C MET A 331 -1.37 -14.69 11.94
N LEU A 332 -0.41 -15.60 12.13
CA LEU A 332 0.17 -15.90 13.43
C LEU A 332 1.49 -15.18 13.56
N GLY A 333 1.67 -14.45 14.65
CA GLY A 333 2.83 -13.60 14.81
C GLY A 333 3.00 -13.08 16.22
N HIS A 334 3.98 -12.22 16.39
CA HIS A 334 4.16 -11.46 17.60
C HIS A 334 4.48 -10.01 17.28
N THR A 335 4.11 -9.13 18.20
CA THR A 335 4.43 -7.72 18.14
C THR A 335 5.08 -7.26 19.45
N ARG A 336 6.00 -6.31 19.38
CA ARG A 336 6.66 -5.72 20.57
C ARG A 336 7.15 -4.31 20.28
N ILE A 337 6.96 -3.40 21.23
CA ILE A 337 7.55 -2.06 21.16
C ILE A 337 8.86 -2.05 21.95
N PHE A 338 9.89 -1.47 21.34
CA PHE A 338 11.19 -1.18 21.92
C PHE A 338 11.37 0.33 21.96
N TYR A 339 11.77 0.88 23.11
CA TYR A 339 12.00 2.33 23.26
C TYR A 339 13.44 2.74 22.91
N PHE A 340 14.21 1.85 22.29
CA PHE A 340 15.59 2.05 21.87
C PHE A 340 15.82 1.37 20.52
N ASP A 341 16.89 1.76 19.82
CA ASP A 341 17.23 1.18 18.52
C ASP A 341 17.65 -0.28 18.67
N VAL A 342 16.95 -1.14 17.95
CA VAL A 342 17.15 -2.59 17.96
C VAL A 342 17.37 -3.16 16.56
N ARG A 343 17.67 -2.29 15.57
CA ARG A 343 17.87 -2.70 14.17
C ARG A 343 18.99 -3.70 13.99
N ASP A 344 20.07 -3.57 14.74
CA ASP A 344 21.19 -4.52 14.70
C ASP A 344 20.81 -5.90 15.26
N VAL A 345 19.73 -5.99 16.05
CA VAL A 345 19.26 -7.24 16.65
C VAL A 345 18.18 -7.91 15.81
N TYR A 346 17.19 -7.17 15.31
CA TYR A 346 16.03 -7.75 14.60
C TYR A 346 16.06 -7.58 13.08
N GLY A 347 16.97 -6.77 12.56
CA GLY A 347 16.97 -6.37 11.15
C GLY A 347 15.82 -5.42 10.81
N GLU A 348 15.98 -4.69 9.71
CA GLU A 348 14.99 -3.67 9.29
C GLU A 348 13.69 -4.27 8.74
N LYS A 349 13.70 -5.56 8.34
CA LYS A 349 12.53 -6.26 7.76
C LYS A 349 11.30 -6.23 8.66
N TYR A 350 11.50 -6.39 9.97
CA TYR A 350 10.41 -6.57 10.95
C TYR A 350 10.20 -5.35 11.86
N LEU A 351 11.04 -4.32 11.72
CA LEU A 351 11.02 -3.17 12.61
C LEU A 351 10.39 -1.96 11.94
N HIS A 352 9.55 -1.27 12.69
CA HIS A 352 8.84 -0.09 12.24
C HIS A 352 9.11 1.07 13.19
N PRO A 353 9.50 2.24 12.70
CA PRO A 353 9.64 3.41 13.55
C PRO A 353 8.26 3.82 14.08
N VAL A 354 8.19 4.08 15.39
CA VAL A 354 7.03 4.65 16.08
C VAL A 354 7.49 5.86 16.88
N SER A 355 6.55 6.69 17.38
CA SER A 355 6.86 7.95 18.09
C SER A 355 7.94 7.82 19.15
N ASP A 356 7.91 6.72 19.89
CA ASP A 356 8.75 6.50 21.06
C ASP A 356 9.80 5.38 20.86
N GLY A 357 10.03 4.93 19.62
CA GLY A 357 11.06 3.93 19.32
C GLY A 357 10.75 3.05 18.11
N TRP A 358 10.80 1.73 18.30
CA TRP A 358 10.66 0.73 17.24
C TRP A 358 9.63 -0.34 17.61
N GLN A 359 8.63 -0.52 16.75
CA GLN A 359 7.70 -1.63 16.83
C GLN A 359 8.19 -2.79 15.98
N LEU A 360 8.49 -3.91 16.61
CA LEU A 360 8.71 -5.20 15.96
C LEU A 360 7.36 -5.82 15.60
N ASN A 361 7.13 -6.11 14.33
CA ASN A 361 6.03 -6.94 13.84
C ASN A 361 6.60 -8.11 13.06
N ARG A 362 6.45 -9.31 13.63
CA ARG A 362 6.92 -10.52 12.98
C ARG A 362 5.79 -11.51 12.88
N PHE A 363 5.47 -11.90 11.66
CA PHE A 363 4.56 -12.99 11.38
C PHE A 363 5.38 -14.26 11.10
N TYR A 364 4.90 -15.40 11.57
CA TYR A 364 5.55 -16.70 11.38
C TYR A 364 4.83 -17.54 10.32
N SER A 365 3.51 -17.42 10.27
CA SER A 365 2.66 -18.14 9.33
C SER A 365 1.39 -17.36 9.02
N GLY A 366 0.74 -17.74 7.93
CA GLY A 366 -0.56 -17.19 7.57
C GLY A 366 -1.30 -18.05 6.56
N ALA A 367 -2.60 -17.78 6.43
CA ALA A 367 -3.47 -18.44 5.46
C ALA A 367 -4.53 -17.47 4.96
N ILE A 368 -4.86 -17.56 3.67
CA ILE A 368 -6.03 -16.91 3.08
C ILE A 368 -7.06 -17.98 2.75
N ALA A 369 -8.29 -17.75 3.21
CA ALA A 369 -9.43 -18.60 2.87
C ALA A 369 -10.61 -17.78 2.36
N LYS A 370 -11.39 -18.37 1.46
CA LYS A 370 -12.67 -17.83 0.99
C LYS A 370 -13.64 -18.98 0.78
N ASN A 371 -14.89 -18.81 1.22
CA ASN A 371 -15.96 -19.80 1.03
C ASN A 371 -15.53 -21.25 1.39
N GLY A 372 -14.80 -21.40 2.51
CA GLY A 372 -14.33 -22.71 2.98
C GLY A 372 -13.19 -23.35 2.18
N THR A 373 -12.52 -22.60 1.29
CA THR A 373 -11.35 -23.07 0.53
C THR A 373 -10.10 -22.27 0.91
N ILE A 374 -8.95 -22.94 1.04
CA ILE A 374 -7.65 -22.26 1.19
C ILE A 374 -7.17 -21.79 -0.18
N ASN A 375 -6.97 -20.48 -0.32
CA ASN A 375 -6.42 -19.89 -1.54
C ASN A 375 -4.90 -19.85 -1.50
N GLN A 376 -4.34 -19.53 -0.33
CA GLN A 376 -2.89 -19.36 -0.15
C GLN A 376 -2.49 -19.65 1.29
N THR A 377 -1.28 -20.16 1.49
CA THR A 377 -0.62 -20.20 2.79
C THR A 377 0.75 -19.57 2.74
N TRP A 378 1.23 -19.14 3.90
CA TRP A 378 2.51 -18.48 4.06
C TRP A 378 3.25 -19.00 5.29
N MET A 379 4.59 -19.00 5.20
CA MET A 379 5.50 -19.37 6.27
C MET A 379 6.77 -18.51 6.14
N ASP A 380 7.18 -17.87 7.23
CA ASP A 380 8.46 -17.15 7.30
C ASP A 380 9.51 -18.03 7.97
N LYS A 381 10.56 -18.38 7.22
CA LYS A 381 11.80 -18.89 7.79
C LYS A 381 12.77 -17.72 7.91
N LEU A 382 13.40 -17.57 9.08
CA LEU A 382 14.42 -16.54 9.33
C LEU A 382 15.52 -16.56 8.27
#